data_AF-A0A8S3S451-F1
#
_entry.id   AF-A0A8S3S451-F1
#
_cell.length_a   1.000
_cell.length_b   1.000
_cell.length_c   1.000
_cell.angle_alpha   90.00
_cell.angle_beta   90.00
_cell.angle_gamma   90.00
#
_symmetry.space_group_name_H-M   'P 1'
#
loop_
_entity.id
_entity.type
_entity.pdbx_description
1 polymer ?
#
loop_
_entity_poly.entity_id
_entity_poly.type
_entity_poly.pdbx_seq_one_letter_code
_entity_poly.pdbx_strand_id
1 'polypeptide(L)'
;MADEDNGMYILLIFLHTNNHNGRKGEHENTGGNIKPIKGRRTKQAIETNNFLADNTPPVSPENGDFQQNIRRTNAQRRGRKKVRKDRSKAYRQLKKLNVRLISAEKLNQRYRQRLHRMKKKGKLSSESPRSKTNILLKGQNVCPKVRKTLMYHFSLVEGIKQKYRDNKSEKKRQLIRNVVKSNFLKNIDLNISQRKHFLSAEKQKQQNI
;
A
#
# COMPACT_ATOMS: atom_id res chain seq x y z
N MET A 1 -33.67 -1.10 -21.99
CA MET A 1 -33.47 0.30 -21.59
C MET A 1 -33.00 0.36 -20.14
N ALA A 2 -31.75 -0.01 -19.83
CA ALA A 2 -31.21 0.11 -18.46
C ALA A 2 -29.68 0.00 -18.36
N ASP A 3 -28.90 0.41 -19.37
CA ASP A 3 -27.43 0.20 -19.37
C ASP A 3 -26.58 1.49 -19.49
N GLU A 4 -27.18 2.69 -19.44
CA GLU A 4 -26.42 3.94 -19.60
C GLU A 4 -26.03 4.62 -18.28
N ASP A 5 -26.68 4.30 -17.16
CA ASP A 5 -26.48 5.03 -15.89
C ASP A 5 -25.26 4.59 -15.08
N ASN A 6 -24.71 3.39 -15.33
CA ASN A 6 -23.55 2.88 -14.59
C ASN A 6 -22.20 3.41 -15.10
N GLY A 7 -22.14 3.93 -16.32
CA GLY A 7 -20.91 4.51 -16.88
C GLY A 7 -20.56 5.88 -16.28
N MET A 8 -21.59 6.69 -15.98
CA MET A 8 -21.42 8.06 -15.45
C MET A 8 -20.91 8.08 -14.00
N TYR A 9 -21.32 7.12 -13.16
CA TYR A 9 -20.85 7.06 -11.77
C TYR A 9 -19.37 6.68 -11.64
N ILE A 10 -18.82 5.90 -12.59
CA ILE A 10 -17.40 5.56 -12.58
C ILE A 10 -16.53 6.75 -13.02
N LEU A 11 -17.03 7.55 -13.97
CA LEU A 11 -16.33 8.75 -14.44
C LEU A 11 -16.34 9.88 -13.40
N LEU A 12 -17.45 10.04 -12.65
CA LEU A 12 -17.58 11.02 -11.57
C LEU A 12 -16.64 10.76 -10.38
N ILE A 13 -16.35 9.50 -10.07
CA ILE A 13 -15.38 9.13 -9.02
C ILE A 13 -13.95 9.41 -9.48
N PHE A 14 -13.63 9.19 -10.76
CA PHE A 14 -12.27 9.40 -11.28
C PHE A 14 -11.90 10.89 -11.41
N LEU A 15 -12.88 11.76 -11.66
CA LEU A 15 -12.68 13.22 -11.71
C LEU A 15 -12.52 13.86 -10.31
N HIS A 16 -13.11 13.27 -9.26
CA HIS A 16 -12.99 13.81 -7.89
C HIS A 16 -11.70 13.41 -7.15
N THR A 17 -10.99 12.37 -7.59
CA THR A 17 -9.76 11.91 -6.92
C THR A 17 -8.49 12.63 -7.38
N ASN A 18 -8.54 13.40 -8.47
CA ASN A 18 -7.36 14.03 -9.07
C ASN A 18 -7.20 15.53 -8.77
N ASN A 19 -8.09 16.14 -7.97
CA ASN A 19 -8.06 17.59 -7.73
C ASN A 19 -7.63 18.01 -6.31
N HIS A 20 -6.75 17.23 -5.67
CA HIS A 20 -6.20 17.56 -4.35
C HIS A 20 -4.69 17.35 -4.24
N ASN A 21 -3.96 17.72 -5.29
CA ASN A 21 -2.52 17.97 -5.22
C ASN A 21 -2.22 19.37 -5.76
N GLY A 22 -2.17 20.37 -4.88
CA GLY A 22 -1.67 21.69 -5.30
C GLY A 22 -2.16 22.88 -4.49
N ARG A 23 -1.85 22.94 -3.19
CA ARG A 23 -1.50 24.19 -2.48
C ARG A 23 -1.01 23.85 -1.06
N LYS A 24 0.29 23.58 -0.98
CA LYS A 24 1.11 23.96 0.18
C LYS A 24 0.92 25.48 0.31
N GLY A 25 0.44 26.05 1.40
CA GLY A 25 1.04 25.95 2.73
C GLY A 25 1.73 27.28 3.04
N GLU A 26 1.01 28.40 2.94
CA GLU A 26 1.41 29.69 3.48
C GLU A 26 0.38 30.07 4.54
N HIS A 27 0.65 29.63 5.76
CA HIS A 27 0.21 30.31 6.96
C HIS A 27 1.33 30.14 7.96
N GLU A 28 2.10 31.22 8.09
CA GLU A 28 3.05 31.45 9.17
C GLU A 28 2.35 31.19 10.50
N ASN A 29 2.72 30.08 11.12
CA ASN A 29 2.38 29.78 12.50
C ASN A 29 3.66 29.97 13.31
N THR A 30 3.87 31.21 13.75
CA THR A 30 4.86 31.60 14.76
C THR A 30 4.46 31.01 16.12
N GLY A 31 4.60 29.70 16.24
CA GLY A 31 4.33 28.93 17.45
C GLY A 31 5.54 28.09 17.84
N GLY A 32 6.73 28.69 17.76
CA GLY A 32 7.98 28.09 18.20
C GLY A 32 7.89 27.68 19.66
N ASN A 33 7.79 26.37 19.89
CA ASN A 33 8.04 25.73 21.16
C ASN A 33 9.55 25.78 21.46
N ILE A 34 10.04 26.96 21.84
CA ILE A 34 11.43 27.15 22.28
C ILE A 34 11.45 26.79 23.77
N LYS A 35 11.92 25.58 24.08
CA LYS A 35 12.40 25.28 25.43
C LYS A 35 13.51 26.28 25.75
N PRO A 36 13.58 26.90 26.94
CA PRO A 36 14.67 27.79 27.26
C PRO A 36 15.98 27.00 27.25
N ILE A 37 16.79 27.22 26.23
CA ILE A 37 18.20 26.83 26.23
C ILE A 37 18.84 27.73 27.29
N LYS A 38 19.29 27.13 28.41
CA LYS A 38 20.14 27.81 29.39
C LYS A 38 21.51 28.07 28.72
N GLY A 39 21.56 29.10 27.87
CA GLY A 39 22.78 29.60 27.25
C GLY A 39 23.39 30.69 28.12
N ARG A 40 24.68 30.56 28.42
CA ARG A 40 25.52 31.67 28.92
C ARG A 40 25.33 32.87 28.00
N ARG A 41 24.87 34.00 28.53
CA ARG A 41 24.93 35.29 27.82
C ARG A 41 26.40 35.61 27.55
N THR A 42 26.75 35.95 26.33
CA THR A 42 28.10 36.42 25.97
C THR A 42 28.36 37.77 26.63
N LYS A 43 29.60 38.03 27.06
CA LYS A 43 29.99 39.25 27.79
C LYS A 43 29.56 40.54 27.07
N GLN A 44 29.63 40.54 25.74
CA GLN A 44 29.18 41.66 24.89
C GLN A 44 27.70 42.01 25.05
N ALA A 45 26.81 41.05 25.29
CA ALA A 45 25.38 41.31 25.49
C ALA A 45 25.07 41.87 26.89
N ILE A 46 25.98 41.72 27.86
CA ILE A 46 25.87 42.32 29.19
C ILE A 46 26.37 43.76 29.13
N GLU A 47 27.50 44.00 28.45
CA GLU A 47 28.09 45.33 28.27
C GLU A 47 27.15 46.27 27.49
N THR A 48 26.47 45.80 26.44
CA THR A 48 25.53 46.62 25.67
C THR A 48 24.26 46.97 26.45
N ASN A 49 23.78 46.07 27.32
CA ASN A 49 22.63 46.36 28.19
C ASN A 49 22.99 47.36 29.31
N ASN A 50 24.22 47.31 29.82
CA ASN A 50 24.68 48.26 30.83
C ASN A 50 24.89 49.67 30.23
N PHE A 51 25.45 49.77 29.01
CA PHE A 51 25.64 51.06 28.33
C PHE A 51 24.32 51.77 27.99
N LEU A 52 23.25 51.03 27.69
CA LEU A 52 21.92 51.60 27.47
C LEU A 52 21.26 52.08 28.77
N ALA A 53 21.49 51.37 29.88
CA ALA A 53 20.90 51.71 31.18
C ALA A 53 21.45 53.03 31.75
N ASP A 54 22.75 53.30 31.55
CA ASP A 54 23.43 54.48 32.10
C ASP A 54 23.10 55.79 31.35
N ASN A 55 22.49 55.72 30.17
CA ASN A 55 22.15 56.88 29.33
C ASN A 55 20.64 57.14 29.18
N THR A 56 19.80 56.39 29.91
CA THR A 56 18.35 56.61 29.88
C THR A 56 17.96 57.50 31.07
N PRO A 57 17.34 58.69 30.86
CA PRO A 57 16.95 59.56 31.96
C PRO A 57 16.00 58.82 32.93
N PRO A 58 16.06 59.11 34.25
CA PRO A 58 15.22 58.43 35.23
C PRO A 58 13.75 58.65 34.88
N VAL A 59 12.99 57.55 34.84
CA VAL A 59 11.55 57.57 34.57
C VAL A 59 10.89 58.40 35.67
N SER A 60 10.30 59.54 35.31
CA SER A 60 9.46 60.35 36.20
C SER A 60 8.41 59.47 36.88
N PRO A 61 8.02 59.73 38.13
CA PRO A 61 7.01 58.93 38.80
C PRO A 61 5.69 59.05 38.06
N GLU A 62 5.40 58.05 37.23
CA GLU A 62 4.12 57.89 36.57
C GLU A 62 3.10 57.62 37.70
N ASN A 63 2.15 58.54 37.82
CA ASN A 63 1.07 58.51 38.81
C ASN A 63 0.51 57.09 38.91
N GLY A 64 0.52 56.56 40.13
CA GLY A 64 0.18 55.17 40.38
C GLY A 64 -1.28 54.89 40.08
N ASP A 65 -1.56 54.17 38.98
CA ASP A 65 -2.89 53.59 38.70
C ASP A 65 -2.86 52.38 37.75
N PHE A 66 -1.83 51.52 37.83
CA PHE A 66 -1.80 50.26 37.06
C PHE A 66 -1.61 48.99 37.90
N GLN A 67 -2.07 48.98 39.15
CA GLN A 67 -2.31 47.73 39.88
C GLN A 67 -3.75 47.21 39.67
N GLN A 68 -4.18 47.02 38.42
CA GLN A 68 -5.33 46.14 38.14
C GLN A 68 -4.93 44.66 38.27
N ASN A 69 -4.45 44.27 39.45
CA ASN A 69 -4.40 42.87 39.86
C ASN A 69 -5.83 42.46 40.28
N ILE A 70 -6.73 42.38 39.30
CA ILE A 70 -8.11 41.94 39.49
C ILE A 70 -8.05 40.51 40.01
N ARG A 71 -8.22 40.36 41.33
CA ARG A 71 -8.38 39.07 42.02
C ARG A 71 -9.60 38.38 41.40
N ARG A 72 -9.38 37.54 40.39
CA ARG A 72 -10.44 36.76 39.73
C ARG A 72 -11.22 36.01 40.79
N THR A 73 -12.54 36.18 40.78
CA THR A 73 -13.41 35.52 41.77
C THR A 73 -13.25 34.01 41.70
N ASN A 74 -13.46 33.33 42.83
CA ASN A 74 -13.39 31.86 42.89
C ASN A 74 -14.33 31.19 41.87
N ALA A 75 -15.47 31.83 41.55
CA ALA A 75 -16.39 31.40 40.51
C ALA A 75 -15.75 31.40 39.10
N GLN A 76 -15.05 32.47 38.73
CA GLN A 76 -14.35 32.56 37.43
C GLN A 76 -13.24 31.50 37.30
N ARG A 77 -12.48 31.25 38.37
CA ARG A 77 -11.45 30.19 38.39
C ARG A 77 -12.06 28.79 38.22
N ARG A 78 -13.19 28.52 38.90
CA ARG A 78 -13.94 27.25 38.75
C ARG A 78 -14.47 27.06 37.33
N GLY A 79 -15.05 28.10 36.72
CA GLY A 79 -15.53 28.08 35.33
C GLY A 79 -14.41 27.74 34.33
N ARG A 80 -13.26 28.41 34.44
CA ARG A 80 -12.08 28.12 33.58
C ARG A 80 -11.58 26.68 33.74
N LYS A 81 -11.57 26.16 34.98
CA LYS A 81 -11.18 24.77 35.27
C LYS A 81 -12.15 23.78 34.61
N LYS A 82 -13.46 24.06 34.66
CA LYS A 82 -14.50 23.26 33.98
C LYS A 82 -14.28 23.24 32.47
N VAL A 83 -14.16 24.41 31.84
CA VAL A 83 -13.91 24.54 30.39
C VAL A 83 -12.63 23.79 29.97
N ARG A 84 -11.54 23.91 30.74
CA ARG A 84 -10.30 23.18 30.44
C ARG A 84 -10.48 21.67 30.53
N LYS A 85 -11.23 21.18 31.53
CA LYS A 85 -11.54 19.75 31.70
C LYS A 85 -12.39 19.25 30.54
N ASP A 86 -13.42 20.00 30.16
CA ASP A 86 -14.34 19.63 29.07
C ASP A 86 -13.62 19.62 27.72
N ARG A 87 -12.80 20.65 27.44
CA ARG A 87 -11.95 20.70 26.24
C ARG A 87 -10.97 19.53 26.20
N SER A 88 -10.33 19.21 27.33
CA SER A 88 -9.42 18.05 27.43
C SER A 88 -10.15 16.72 27.22
N LYS A 89 -11.38 16.59 27.73
CA LYS A 89 -12.24 15.40 27.52
C LYS A 89 -12.60 15.26 26.05
N ALA A 90 -13.01 16.34 25.38
CA ALA A 90 -13.35 16.35 23.97
C ALA A 90 -12.14 15.95 23.09
N TYR A 91 -10.96 16.51 23.33
CA TYR A 91 -9.75 16.13 22.58
C TYR A 91 -9.36 14.67 22.78
N ARG A 92 -9.50 14.13 24.00
CA ARG A 92 -9.28 12.70 24.25
C ARG A 92 -10.27 11.83 23.49
N GLN A 93 -11.54 12.25 23.42
CA GLN A 93 -12.56 11.54 22.65
C GLN A 93 -12.28 11.58 21.14
N LEU A 94 -11.95 12.75 20.59
CA LEU A 94 -11.56 12.89 19.18
C LEU A 94 -10.37 12.01 18.85
N LYS A 95 -9.33 11.99 19.70
CA LYS A 95 -8.17 11.12 19.50
C LYS A 95 -8.57 9.63 19.50
N LYS A 96 -9.42 9.20 20.44
CA LYS A 96 -9.92 7.82 20.50
C LYS A 96 -10.72 7.45 19.24
N LEU A 97 -11.59 8.35 18.77
CA LEU A 97 -12.39 8.14 17.57
C LEU A 97 -11.51 8.06 16.32
N ASN A 98 -10.53 8.95 16.16
CA ASN A 98 -9.60 8.90 15.04
C ASN A 98 -8.80 7.59 14.99
N VAL A 99 -8.32 7.10 16.14
CA VAL A 99 -7.64 5.80 16.21
C VAL A 99 -8.57 4.66 15.80
N ARG A 100 -9.82 4.67 16.27
CA ARG A 100 -10.82 3.65 15.89
C ARG A 100 -11.13 3.69 14.39
N LEU A 101 -11.32 4.88 13.83
CA LEU A 101 -11.57 5.09 12.41
C LEU A 101 -10.43 4.50 11.57
N ILE A 102 -9.18 4.88 11.85
CA ILE A 102 -8.00 4.36 11.14
C ILE A 102 -7.92 2.83 11.27
N SER A 103 -8.20 2.28 12.45
CA SER A 103 -8.18 0.83 12.65
C SER A 103 -9.27 0.11 11.85
N ALA A 104 -10.46 0.69 11.76
CA ALA A 104 -11.59 0.16 10.99
C ALA A 104 -11.31 0.23 9.49
N GLU A 105 -10.71 1.32 8.99
CA GLU A 105 -10.29 1.45 7.60
C GLU A 105 -9.25 0.41 7.21
N LYS A 106 -8.20 0.23 8.04
CA LYS A 106 -7.19 -0.82 7.83
C LYS A 106 -7.82 -2.21 7.79
N LEU A 107 -8.75 -2.48 8.70
CA LEU A 107 -9.46 -3.75 8.76
C LEU A 107 -10.33 -3.95 7.51
N ASN A 108 -11.06 -2.91 7.08
CA ASN A 108 -11.87 -2.94 5.86
C ASN A 108 -10.99 -3.20 4.63
N GLN A 109 -9.86 -2.50 4.50
CA GLN A 109 -8.91 -2.71 3.41
C GLN A 109 -8.38 -4.16 3.40
N ARG A 110 -8.03 -4.70 4.57
CA ARG A 110 -7.61 -6.11 4.71
C ARG A 110 -8.70 -7.06 4.23
N TYR A 111 -9.96 -6.84 4.61
CA TYR A 111 -11.09 -7.66 4.17
C TYR A 111 -11.37 -7.52 2.68
N ARG A 112 -11.33 -6.31 2.11
CA ARG A 112 -11.44 -6.08 0.66
C ARG A 112 -10.38 -6.87 -0.11
N GLN A 113 -9.12 -6.80 0.31
CA GLN A 113 -8.04 -7.57 -0.31
C GLN A 113 -8.23 -9.08 -0.14
N ARG A 114 -8.67 -9.55 1.04
CA ARG A 114 -8.97 -10.98 1.27
C ARG A 114 -10.09 -11.46 0.35
N LEU A 115 -11.18 -10.70 0.24
CA LEU A 115 -12.29 -10.99 -0.65
C LEU A 115 -11.86 -11.00 -2.12
N HIS A 116 -11.02 -10.05 -2.55
CA HIS A 116 -10.46 -10.07 -3.90
C HIS A 116 -9.63 -11.33 -4.16
N ARG A 117 -8.74 -11.71 -3.23
CA ARG A 117 -7.96 -12.96 -3.31
C ARG A 117 -8.86 -14.19 -3.36
N MET A 118 -9.93 -14.24 -2.55
CA MET A 118 -10.87 -15.36 -2.54
C MET A 118 -11.71 -15.42 -3.83
N LYS A 119 -12.22 -14.30 -4.34
CA LYS A 119 -12.91 -14.24 -5.64
C LYS A 119 -11.99 -14.71 -6.77
N LYS A 120 -10.71 -14.31 -6.74
CA LYS A 120 -9.72 -14.80 -7.69
C LYS A 120 -9.49 -16.31 -7.55
N LYS A 121 -9.35 -16.84 -6.32
CA LYS A 121 -9.25 -18.28 -6.08
C LYS A 121 -10.51 -19.05 -6.49
N GLY A 122 -11.71 -18.51 -6.25
CA GLY A 122 -12.98 -19.14 -6.65
C GLY A 122 -13.20 -19.17 -8.16
N LYS A 123 -12.78 -18.11 -8.88
CA LYS A 123 -12.71 -18.12 -10.34
C LYS A 123 -11.63 -19.07 -10.87
N LEU A 124 -10.49 -19.17 -10.18
CA LEU A 124 -9.45 -20.20 -10.40
C LEU A 124 -9.72 -21.47 -9.59
N SER A 125 -10.96 -21.94 -9.55
CA SER A 125 -11.31 -23.26 -8.99
C SER A 125 -10.51 -24.41 -9.67
N SER A 126 -9.85 -24.15 -10.81
CA SER A 126 -8.78 -25.02 -11.30
C SER A 126 -7.51 -24.88 -10.45
N GLU A 127 -7.12 -25.99 -9.82
CA GLU A 127 -5.82 -26.14 -9.17
C GLU A 127 -4.69 -25.53 -10.03
N SER A 128 -3.81 -24.73 -9.40
CA SER A 128 -2.68 -24.14 -10.13
C SER A 128 -1.78 -25.23 -10.73
N PRO A 129 -1.07 -24.96 -11.85
CA PRO A 129 -0.15 -25.94 -12.45
C PRO A 129 0.84 -26.54 -11.45
N ARG A 130 1.32 -25.72 -10.50
CA ARG A 130 2.17 -26.16 -9.39
C ARG A 130 1.46 -27.10 -8.43
N SER A 131 0.22 -26.78 -8.06
CA SER A 131 -0.60 -27.64 -7.19
C SER A 131 -0.88 -28.99 -7.85
N LYS A 132 -1.30 -28.99 -9.12
CA LYS A 132 -1.52 -30.22 -9.92
C LYS A 132 -0.26 -31.08 -9.98
N THR A 133 0.89 -30.45 -10.28
CA THR A 133 2.19 -31.13 -10.31
C THR A 133 2.54 -31.75 -8.96
N ASN A 134 2.35 -31.02 -7.85
CA ASN A 134 2.67 -31.51 -6.52
C ASN A 134 1.73 -32.62 -6.05
N ILE A 135 0.45 -32.56 -6.41
CA ILE A 135 -0.53 -33.61 -6.12
C ILE A 135 -0.16 -34.87 -6.90
N LEU A 136 0.14 -34.75 -8.20
CA LEU A 136 0.49 -35.89 -9.05
C LEU A 136 1.78 -36.57 -8.59
N LEU A 137 2.78 -35.79 -8.20
CA LEU A 137 4.10 -36.29 -7.78
C LEU A 137 4.20 -36.53 -6.27
N LYS A 138 3.07 -36.53 -5.54
CA LYS A 138 3.07 -36.69 -4.09
C LYS A 138 3.62 -38.07 -3.72
N GLY A 139 4.65 -38.11 -2.88
CA GLY A 139 5.28 -39.36 -2.44
C GLY A 139 6.31 -39.93 -3.42
N GLN A 140 6.54 -39.31 -4.57
CA GLN A 140 7.55 -39.76 -5.53
C GLN A 140 8.78 -38.85 -5.52
N ASN A 141 9.98 -39.45 -5.52
CA ASN A 141 11.21 -38.71 -5.72
C ASN A 141 11.52 -38.64 -7.22
N VAL A 142 11.27 -37.49 -7.82
CA VAL A 142 11.39 -37.24 -9.26
C VAL A 142 12.41 -36.16 -9.53
N CYS A 143 13.19 -36.35 -10.60
CA CYS A 143 14.17 -35.38 -11.05
C CYS A 143 13.55 -33.99 -11.24
N PRO A 144 14.22 -32.90 -10.81
CA PRO A 144 13.72 -31.53 -10.97
C PRO A 144 13.33 -31.18 -12.40
N LYS A 145 14.02 -31.74 -13.40
CA LYS A 145 13.72 -31.54 -14.82
C LYS A 145 12.33 -32.07 -15.19
N VAL A 146 11.98 -33.27 -14.73
CA VAL A 146 10.66 -33.88 -14.96
C VAL A 146 9.56 -33.05 -14.31
N ARG A 147 9.78 -32.61 -13.06
CA ARG A 147 8.85 -31.73 -12.36
C ARG A 147 8.64 -30.41 -13.10
N LYS A 148 9.70 -29.82 -13.66
CA LYS A 148 9.63 -28.58 -14.45
C LYS A 148 8.86 -28.77 -15.76
N THR A 149 9.09 -29.88 -16.47
CA THR A 149 8.36 -30.23 -17.70
C THR A 149 6.88 -30.43 -17.43
N LEU A 150 6.54 -31.17 -16.37
CA LEU A 150 5.15 -31.42 -16.00
C LEU A 150 4.42 -30.13 -15.62
N MET A 151 5.07 -29.27 -14.85
CA MET A 151 4.52 -27.95 -14.51
C MET A 151 4.33 -27.07 -15.75
N TYR A 152 5.28 -27.10 -16.70
CA TYR A 152 5.15 -26.42 -17.98
C TYR A 152 3.96 -26.94 -18.79
N HIS A 153 3.81 -28.27 -18.89
CA HIS A 153 2.69 -28.89 -19.59
C HIS A 153 1.35 -28.46 -18.99
N PHE A 154 1.18 -28.50 -17.66
CA PHE A 154 -0.06 -28.06 -17.03
C PHE A 154 -0.32 -26.57 -17.24
N SER A 155 0.72 -25.74 -17.22
CA SER A 155 0.60 -24.31 -17.52
C SER A 155 0.18 -24.05 -18.97
N LEU A 156 0.74 -24.80 -19.92
CA LEU A 156 0.43 -24.67 -21.34
C LEU A 156 -1.04 -25.04 -21.61
N VAL A 157 -1.49 -26.17 -21.07
CA VAL A 157 -2.87 -26.64 -21.22
C VAL A 157 -3.87 -25.66 -20.61
N GLU A 158 -3.62 -25.16 -19.40
CA GLU A 158 -4.48 -24.12 -18.78
C GLU A 158 -4.48 -22.84 -19.62
N GLY A 159 -3.33 -22.40 -20.14
CA GLY A 159 -3.24 -21.24 -21.01
C GLY A 159 -4.07 -21.37 -22.29
N ILE A 160 -4.06 -22.56 -22.92
CA ILE A 160 -4.87 -22.85 -24.11
C ILE A 160 -6.37 -22.86 -23.76
N LYS A 161 -6.75 -23.54 -22.66
CA LYS A 161 -8.15 -23.58 -22.18
C LYS A 161 -8.67 -22.17 -21.88
N GLN A 162 -7.85 -21.36 -21.22
CA GLN A 162 -8.20 -19.98 -20.87
C GLN A 162 -8.40 -19.12 -22.12
N LYS A 163 -7.45 -19.17 -23.07
CA LYS A 163 -7.59 -18.50 -24.38
C LYS A 163 -8.86 -18.95 -25.12
N TYR A 164 -9.19 -20.25 -25.10
CA TYR A 164 -10.41 -20.74 -25.73
C TYR A 164 -11.69 -20.21 -25.06
N ARG A 165 -11.70 -20.12 -23.72
CA ARG A 165 -12.84 -19.61 -22.93
C ARG A 165 -13.03 -18.10 -23.09
N ASP A 166 -11.95 -17.33 -23.07
CA ASP A 166 -12.00 -15.86 -23.12
C ASP A 166 -12.31 -15.32 -24.52
N ASN A 167 -12.06 -16.09 -25.57
CA ASN A 167 -12.40 -15.69 -26.94
C ASN A 167 -13.91 -15.78 -27.19
N LYS A 168 -14.53 -14.62 -27.49
CA LYS A 168 -15.94 -14.51 -27.90
C LYS A 168 -16.19 -14.89 -29.37
N SER A 169 -15.17 -14.77 -30.22
CA SER A 169 -15.28 -15.04 -31.67
C SER A 169 -15.17 -16.54 -31.98
N GLU A 170 -16.16 -17.09 -32.66
CA GLU A 170 -16.20 -18.51 -33.02
C GLU A 170 -15.07 -18.90 -34.00
N LYS A 171 -14.72 -18.02 -34.96
CA LYS A 171 -13.59 -18.25 -35.88
C LYS A 171 -12.27 -18.46 -35.13
N LYS A 172 -12.00 -17.66 -34.10
CA LYS A 172 -10.80 -17.80 -33.26
C LYS A 172 -10.84 -19.06 -32.40
N ARG A 173 -12.01 -19.42 -31.88
CA ARG A 173 -12.22 -20.68 -31.14
C ARG A 173 -11.97 -21.91 -32.02
N GLN A 174 -12.44 -21.90 -33.26
CA GLN A 174 -12.19 -22.96 -34.23
C GLN A 174 -10.70 -23.07 -34.56
N LEU A 175 -9.99 -21.96 -34.76
CA LEU A 175 -8.54 -21.98 -34.98
C LEU A 175 -7.80 -22.63 -33.80
N ILE A 176 -8.11 -22.22 -32.56
CA ILE A 176 -7.50 -22.81 -31.36
C ILE A 176 -7.80 -24.32 -31.30
N ARG A 177 -9.05 -24.72 -31.56
CA ARG A 177 -9.45 -26.13 -31.62
C ARG A 177 -8.64 -26.90 -32.65
N ASN A 178 -8.44 -26.35 -33.84
CA ASN A 178 -7.72 -26.99 -34.93
C ASN A 178 -6.21 -27.10 -34.64
N VAL A 179 -5.61 -26.11 -33.99
CA VAL A 179 -4.21 -26.16 -33.55
C VAL A 179 -3.99 -27.20 -32.44
N VAL A 180 -4.95 -27.38 -31.53
CA VAL A 180 -4.88 -28.43 -30.50
C VAL A 180 -5.11 -29.82 -31.10
N LYS A 181 -6.01 -29.93 -32.08
CA LYS A 181 -6.30 -31.19 -32.79
C LYS A 181 -5.18 -31.61 -33.73
N SER A 182 -4.49 -30.66 -34.36
CA SER A 182 -3.34 -30.98 -35.20
C SER A 182 -2.24 -31.58 -34.33
N ASN A 183 -1.47 -32.54 -34.87
CA ASN A 183 -0.41 -33.27 -34.16
C ASN A 183 0.76 -32.37 -33.65
N PHE A 184 0.61 -31.05 -33.71
CA PHE A 184 1.60 -30.08 -33.27
C PHE A 184 2.01 -30.26 -31.80
N LEU A 185 1.06 -30.63 -30.93
CA LEU A 185 1.34 -30.91 -29.50
C LEU A 185 1.87 -32.33 -29.25
N LYS A 186 1.58 -33.30 -30.12
CA LYS A 186 2.14 -34.66 -30.03
C LYS A 186 3.65 -34.70 -30.35
N ASN A 187 4.12 -33.76 -31.18
CA ASN A 187 5.52 -33.72 -31.62
C ASN A 187 6.47 -33.06 -30.61
N ILE A 188 5.97 -32.41 -29.55
CA ILE A 188 6.82 -31.80 -28.52
C ILE A 188 7.50 -32.87 -27.63
N ASP A 189 6.92 -34.07 -27.55
CA ASP A 189 7.51 -35.22 -26.82
C ASP A 189 8.53 -36.04 -27.65
N LEU A 190 8.61 -35.85 -28.97
CA LEU A 190 9.45 -36.70 -29.83
C LEU A 190 10.94 -36.35 -29.82
N ASN A 191 11.33 -35.17 -29.32
CA ASN A 191 12.74 -34.76 -29.24
C ASN A 191 13.52 -35.44 -28.10
N ILE A 192 12.83 -36.10 -27.15
CA ILE A 192 13.47 -36.85 -26.06
C ILE A 192 13.83 -38.27 -26.53
N SER A 193 12.98 -38.87 -27.37
CA SER A 193 13.24 -40.22 -27.93
C SER A 193 14.36 -40.18 -28.99
N GLN A 194 14.39 -39.14 -29.83
CA GLN A 194 15.47 -38.94 -30.81
C GLN A 194 16.83 -38.70 -30.13
N ARG A 195 16.87 -37.99 -28.99
CA ARG A 195 18.10 -37.82 -28.20
C ARG A 195 18.63 -39.13 -27.60
N LYS A 196 17.76 -40.07 -27.21
CA LYS A 196 18.21 -41.39 -26.69
C LYS A 196 18.83 -42.24 -27.79
N HIS A 197 18.27 -42.22 -29.00
CA HIS A 197 18.83 -42.90 -30.17
C HIS A 197 20.18 -42.31 -30.61
N PHE A 198 20.35 -40.99 -30.55
CA PHE A 198 21.64 -40.35 -30.86
C PHE A 198 22.73 -40.72 -29.84
N LEU A 199 22.40 -40.72 -28.54
CA LEU A 199 23.35 -41.06 -27.47
C LEU A 199 23.74 -42.55 -27.45
N SER A 200 22.87 -43.46 -27.90
CA SER A 200 23.22 -44.88 -28.04
C SER A 200 24.09 -45.14 -29.28
N ALA A 201 23.87 -44.39 -30.37
CA ALA A 201 24.68 -44.49 -31.59
C ALA A 201 26.11 -43.94 -31.38
N GLU A 202 26.29 -42.89 -30.57
CA GLU A 202 27.62 -42.36 -30.21
C GLU A 202 28.41 -43.32 -29.31
N LYS A 203 27.75 -44.00 -28.37
CA LYS A 203 28.40 -45.02 -27.53
C LYS A 203 28.88 -46.24 -28.31
N GLN A 204 28.13 -46.66 -29.33
CA GLN A 204 28.54 -47.78 -30.20
C GLN A 204 29.73 -47.42 -31.10
N LYS A 205 29.85 -46.16 -31.53
CA LYS A 205 31.01 -45.69 -32.30
C LYS A 205 32.30 -45.61 -31.48
N GLN A 206 32.21 -45.36 -30.18
CA GLN A 206 33.38 -45.29 -29.29
C GLN A 206 33.87 -46.67 -28.80
N GLN A 207 33.08 -47.73 -28.96
CA GLN A 207 33.46 -49.10 -28.59
C GLN A 207 34.06 -49.92 -29.75
N ASN A 208 34.04 -49.37 -30.97
CA ASN A 208 34.58 -50.00 -32.18
C ASN A 208 35.88 -49.31 -32.69
N ILE A 209 36.60 -48.63 -31.79
CA ILE A 209 37.97 -48.12 -31.97
C ILE A 209 38.82 -48.80 -30.91
#